data_AF-A0A0M0JYR3-F1
#
_entry.id   AF-A0A0M0JYR3-F1
#
_cell.length_a   1.000
_cell.length_b   1.000
_cell.length_c   1.000
_cell.angle_alpha   90.00
_cell.angle_beta   90.00
_cell.angle_gamma   90.00
#
_symmetry.space_group_name_H-M   'P 1'
#
loop_
_entity.id
_entity.type
_entity.pdbx_description
1 polymer ?
#
loop_
_entity_poly.entity_id
_entity_poly.type
_entity_poly.pdbx_seq_one_letter_code
_entity_poly.pdbx_strand_id
1 'polypeptide(L)'
;MSALNKRHFEQRQSASARSTLLDAAREVGLDVAAAVAFLDSRELEDVVWKSYGQTIYEKKIHSIPLFALSVPSIGAVGGPFRPPGKHEAYVVRGSMDEEYFFKLFQVILRDHQAGERIYDERSQPYRLDEWRSSAPGRGTCST
;
A
#
# COMPACT_ATOMS: atom_id res chain seq x y z
N MET A 1 5.45 -5.98 -14.47
CA MET A 1 6.16 -6.38 -13.23
C MET A 1 7.60 -5.91 -13.32
N SER A 2 8.21 -5.47 -12.20
CA SER A 2 9.63 -5.12 -12.16
C SER A 2 10.51 -6.36 -12.38
N ALA A 3 11.74 -6.18 -12.87
CA ALA A 3 12.72 -7.26 -13.06
C ALA A 3 12.91 -8.14 -11.82
N LEU A 4 12.98 -7.54 -10.62
CA LEU A 4 13.14 -8.29 -9.37
C LEU A 4 11.93 -9.18 -9.04
N ASN A 5 10.70 -8.64 -9.14
CA ASN A 5 9.47 -9.42 -8.94
C ASN A 5 9.37 -10.61 -9.90
N LYS A 6 9.69 -10.41 -11.19
CA LYS A 6 9.71 -11.49 -12.18
C LYS A 6 10.66 -12.61 -11.76
N ARG A 7 11.89 -12.25 -11.39
CA ARG A 7 12.91 -13.19 -10.91
C ARG A 7 12.44 -13.98 -9.69
N HIS A 8 11.88 -13.27 -8.71
CA HIS A 8 11.45 -13.89 -7.46
C HIS A 8 10.22 -14.79 -7.60
N PHE A 9 9.14 -14.25 -8.17
CA PHE A 9 7.85 -14.92 -8.18
C PHE A 9 7.69 -15.91 -9.34
N GLU A 10 8.27 -15.64 -10.50
CA GLU A 10 8.10 -16.49 -11.69
C GLU A 10 9.29 -17.43 -11.89
N GLN A 11 10.52 -16.93 -11.70
CA GLN A 11 11.75 -17.67 -12.01
C GLN A 11 12.36 -18.38 -10.80
N ARG A 12 11.77 -18.21 -9.61
CA ARG A 12 12.20 -18.82 -8.34
C ARG A 12 13.64 -18.45 -7.95
N GLN A 13 14.10 -17.27 -8.35
CA GLN A 13 15.39 -16.71 -7.95
C GLN A 13 15.19 -15.87 -6.68
N SER A 14 15.91 -16.18 -5.59
CA SER A 14 15.68 -15.49 -4.32
C SER A 14 15.97 -13.99 -4.41
N ALA A 15 15.01 -13.14 -4.01
CA ALA A 15 15.23 -11.70 -3.90
C ALA A 15 16.23 -11.32 -2.79
N SER A 16 16.56 -12.26 -1.90
CA SER A 16 17.61 -12.08 -0.89
C SER A 16 19.00 -12.45 -1.40
N ALA A 17 19.10 -13.05 -2.59
CA ALA A 17 20.40 -13.37 -3.19
C ALA A 17 20.99 -12.14 -3.87
N ARG A 18 22.23 -11.79 -3.51
CA ARG A 18 22.93 -10.63 -4.06
C ARG A 18 23.01 -10.66 -5.59
N SER A 19 23.33 -11.81 -6.17
CA SER A 19 23.39 -11.99 -7.62
C SER A 19 22.06 -11.65 -8.30
N THR A 20 20.93 -12.09 -7.73
CA THR A 20 19.59 -11.80 -8.24
C THR A 20 19.28 -10.30 -8.21
N LEU A 21 19.66 -9.59 -7.14
CA LEU A 21 19.50 -8.14 -7.05
C LEU A 21 20.33 -7.39 -8.10
N LEU A 22 21.60 -7.77 -8.27
CA LEU A 22 22.50 -7.13 -9.24
C LEU A 22 22.09 -7.42 -10.70
N ASP A 23 21.61 -8.63 -10.99
CA ASP A 23 21.09 -8.98 -12.31
C ASP A 23 19.80 -8.21 -12.62
N ALA A 24 18.91 -8.05 -11.64
CA ALA A 24 17.72 -7.23 -11.78
C ALA A 24 18.06 -5.75 -12.01
N ALA A 25 19.04 -5.22 -11.28
CA ALA A 25 19.53 -3.84 -11.45
C ALA A 25 20.09 -3.60 -12.85
N ARG A 26 20.93 -4.53 -13.35
CA ARG A 26 21.49 -4.48 -14.71
C ARG A 26 20.39 -4.49 -15.77
N GLU A 27 19.38 -5.34 -15.61
CA GLU A 27 18.28 -5.50 -16.56
C GLU A 27 17.46 -4.21 -16.74
N VAL A 28 17.32 -3.41 -15.69
CA VAL A 28 16.61 -2.12 -15.74
C VAL A 28 17.53 -0.93 -16.02
N GLY A 29 18.81 -1.18 -16.33
CA GLY A 29 19.78 -0.14 -16.71
C GLY A 29 20.35 0.67 -15.53
N LEU A 30 20.28 0.14 -14.30
CA LEU A 30 20.97 0.77 -13.16
C LEU A 30 22.47 0.49 -13.22
N ASP A 31 23.27 1.42 -12.70
CA ASP A 31 24.71 1.24 -12.54
C ASP A 31 25.00 0.12 -11.53
N VAL A 32 25.56 -0.98 -12.03
CA VAL A 32 25.88 -2.16 -11.23
C VAL A 32 26.98 -1.85 -10.22
N ALA A 33 27.94 -0.99 -10.53
CA ALA A 33 29.01 -0.63 -9.60
C ALA A 33 28.44 0.18 -8.42
N ALA A 34 27.56 1.14 -8.70
CA ALA A 34 26.84 1.87 -7.67
C ALA A 34 25.92 0.95 -6.84
N ALA A 35 25.21 0.01 -7.48
CA ALA A 35 24.38 -0.97 -6.77
C ALA A 35 25.21 -1.89 -5.86
N VAL A 36 26.39 -2.32 -6.30
CA VAL A 36 27.34 -3.08 -5.47
C VAL A 36 27.75 -2.26 -4.25
N ALA A 37 28.19 -1.01 -4.44
CA ALA A 37 28.60 -0.14 -3.36
C ALA A 37 27.46 0.12 -2.35
N PHE A 38 26.24 0.32 -2.85
CA PHE A 38 25.04 0.45 -2.03
C PHE A 38 24.79 -0.81 -1.18
N LEU A 39 24.82 -2.00 -1.79
CA LEU A 39 24.58 -3.27 -1.10
C LEU A 39 25.70 -3.66 -0.11
N ASP A 40 26.88 -3.05 -0.23
CA ASP A 40 27.98 -3.22 0.74
C ASP A 40 27.87 -2.25 1.92
N SER A 41 26.93 -1.30 1.85
CA SER A 41 26.64 -0.36 2.92
C SER A 41 25.54 -0.86 3.86
N ARG A 42 25.39 -0.18 4.98
CA ARG A 42 24.24 -0.31 5.90
C ARG A 42 23.42 0.98 5.97
N GLU A 43 23.59 1.87 5.00
CA GLU A 43 23.13 3.26 5.11
C GLU A 43 21.61 3.40 5.33
N LEU A 44 20.83 2.42 4.86
CA LEU A 44 19.37 2.38 5.03
C LEU A 44 18.89 1.33 6.04
N GLU A 45 19.76 0.57 6.70
CA GLU A 45 19.35 -0.55 7.56
C GLU A 45 18.39 -0.09 8.67
N ASP A 46 18.79 0.93 9.44
CA ASP A 46 17.96 1.52 10.50
C ASP A 46 16.68 2.14 9.95
N VAL A 47 16.75 2.77 8.77
CA VAL A 47 15.61 3.41 8.11
C VAL A 47 14.57 2.37 7.70
N VAL A 48 15.01 1.25 7.14
CA VAL A 48 14.16 0.14 6.71
C VAL A 48 13.50 -0.50 7.93
N TRP A 49 14.26 -0.84 8.97
CA TRP A 49 13.69 -1.44 10.19
C TRP A 49 12.71 -0.52 10.90
N LYS A 50 13.05 0.77 11.00
CA LYS A 50 12.14 1.79 11.51
C LYS A 50 10.86 1.83 10.67
N SER A 51 10.97 1.86 9.35
CA SER A 51 9.81 1.90 8.44
C SER A 51 8.89 0.68 8.60
N TYR A 52 9.45 -0.53 8.75
CA TYR A 52 8.65 -1.73 9.06
C TYR A 52 7.91 -1.60 10.40
N GLY A 53 8.61 -1.16 11.45
CA GLY A 53 8.01 -0.93 12.77
C GLY A 53 6.89 0.11 12.72
N GLN A 54 7.11 1.24 12.05
CA GLN A 54 6.10 2.29 11.88
C GLN A 54 4.89 1.75 11.10
N THR A 55 5.12 1.01 10.02
CA THR A 55 4.06 0.42 9.20
C THR A 55 3.11 -0.48 10.01
N ILE A 56 3.66 -1.31 10.91
CA ILE A 56 2.87 -2.26 11.71
C ILE A 56 2.26 -1.58 12.94
N TYR A 57 3.08 -0.89 13.74
CA TYR A 57 2.67 -0.44 15.08
C TYR A 57 1.99 0.92 15.09
N GLU A 58 2.48 1.87 14.30
CA GLU A 58 1.90 3.23 14.22
C GLU A 58 0.80 3.27 13.18
N LYS A 59 1.09 2.71 12.00
CA LYS A 59 0.23 2.77 10.84
C LYS A 59 -0.72 1.60 10.74
N LYS A 60 -0.70 0.59 11.63
CA LYS A 60 -1.68 -0.52 11.68
C LYS A 60 -1.90 -1.24 10.33
N ILE A 61 -0.89 -1.27 9.46
CA ILE A 61 -0.94 -1.99 8.19
C ILE A 61 -0.43 -3.40 8.45
N HIS A 62 -1.35 -4.36 8.49
CA HIS A 62 -1.04 -5.78 8.76
C HIS A 62 -1.08 -6.65 7.50
N SER A 63 -1.50 -6.09 6.37
CA SER A 63 -1.52 -6.77 5.07
C SER A 63 -1.13 -5.79 3.96
N ILE A 64 -0.35 -6.30 3.00
CA ILE A 64 0.06 -5.58 1.80
C ILE A 64 -0.45 -6.35 0.55
N PRO A 65 -0.74 -5.67 -0.57
CA PRO A 65 -0.71 -4.22 -0.75
C PRO A 65 -1.88 -3.50 -0.04
N LEU A 66 -1.69 -2.23 0.29
CA LEU A 66 -2.74 -1.32 0.76
C LEU A 66 -2.82 -0.15 -0.21
N PHE A 67 -4.03 0.14 -0.71
CA PHE A 67 -4.30 1.32 -1.52
C PHE A 67 -5.13 2.30 -0.70
N ALA A 68 -4.69 3.56 -0.60
CA ALA A 68 -5.44 4.64 0.03
C ALA A 68 -5.60 5.78 -0.98
N LEU A 69 -6.79 5.87 -1.58
CA LEU A 69 -7.11 6.82 -2.64
C LEU A 69 -7.76 8.07 -2.02
N SER A 70 -7.06 9.20 -2.06
CA SER A 70 -7.56 10.47 -1.56
C SER A 70 -8.21 11.29 -2.67
N VAL A 71 -9.34 11.92 -2.39
CA VAL A 71 -10.08 12.84 -3.29
C VAL A 71 -10.27 14.18 -2.56
N PRO A 72 -9.27 15.07 -2.57
CA PRO A 72 -9.29 16.30 -1.77
C PRO A 72 -10.44 17.26 -2.10
N SER A 73 -10.88 17.29 -3.36
CA SER A 73 -11.96 18.17 -3.84
C SER A 73 -13.30 17.94 -3.13
N ILE A 74 -13.55 16.74 -2.59
CA ILE A 74 -14.72 16.41 -1.78
C ILE A 74 -14.37 16.14 -0.32
N GLY A 75 -13.14 16.47 0.10
CA GLY A 75 -12.69 16.26 1.47
C GLY A 75 -12.49 14.79 1.88
N ALA A 76 -12.50 13.84 0.94
CA ALA A 76 -12.23 12.42 1.19
C ALA A 76 -10.72 12.16 1.28
N VAL A 77 -10.14 12.42 2.45
CA VAL A 77 -8.70 12.36 2.71
C VAL A 77 -8.45 11.62 4.01
N GLY A 78 -7.35 10.86 4.09
CA GLY A 78 -6.97 10.16 5.32
C GLY A 78 -6.20 8.89 5.03
N GLY A 79 -6.52 7.83 5.78
CA GLY A 79 -5.75 6.60 5.79
C GLY A 79 -4.50 6.69 6.67
N PRO A 80 -3.58 5.72 6.59
CA PRO A 80 -2.43 5.64 7.49
C PRO A 80 -1.42 6.79 7.29
N PHE A 81 -1.31 7.31 6.07
CA PHE A 81 -0.21 8.21 5.70
C PHE A 81 -0.58 9.70 5.68
N ARG A 82 -1.87 10.05 5.80
CA ARG A 82 -2.33 11.45 5.69
C ARG A 82 -3.28 11.81 6.85
N PRO A 83 -3.28 13.08 7.29
CA PRO A 83 -4.31 13.56 8.21
C PRO A 83 -5.71 13.32 7.64
N PRO A 84 -6.72 13.07 8.50
CA PRO A 84 -8.11 12.92 8.07
C PRO A 84 -8.64 14.22 7.45
N GLY A 85 -9.46 14.10 6.41
CA GLY A 85 -10.30 15.17 5.89
C GLY A 85 -11.71 15.15 6.50
N LYS A 86 -12.66 15.82 5.83
CA LYS A 86 -14.09 15.77 6.16
C LYS A 86 -14.63 14.33 6.08
N HIS A 87 -14.15 13.57 5.10
CA HIS A 87 -14.44 12.16 4.92
C HIS A 87 -13.13 11.37 4.85
N GLU A 88 -13.17 10.07 5.13
CA GLU A 88 -11.98 9.24 4.95
C GLU A 88 -11.60 9.04 3.48
N ALA A 89 -10.35 8.62 3.23
CA ALA A 89 -9.92 8.13 1.92
C ALA A 89 -10.62 6.80 1.57
N TYR A 90 -10.66 6.46 0.28
CA TYR A 90 -11.13 5.16 -0.18
C TYR A 90 -9.99 4.15 0.01
N VAL A 91 -10.22 3.12 0.83
CA VAL A 91 -9.18 2.15 1.21
C VAL A 91 -9.46 0.78 0.62
N VAL A 92 -8.45 0.17 0.02
CA VAL A 92 -8.47 -1.22 -0.46
C VAL A 92 -7.33 -1.98 0.21
N ARG A 93 -7.66 -3.08 0.90
CA ARG A 93 -6.72 -3.97 1.56
C ARG A 93 -6.53 -5.23 0.71
N GLY A 94 -5.29 -5.54 0.34
CA GLY A 94 -4.94 -6.69 -0.47
C GLY A 94 -5.01 -6.42 -1.98
N SER A 95 -4.77 -7.49 -2.74
CA SER A 95 -4.75 -7.48 -4.21
C SER A 95 -6.14 -7.83 -4.76
N MET A 96 -6.97 -6.82 -4.98
CA MET A 96 -8.25 -6.99 -5.67
C MET A 96 -8.06 -7.08 -7.20
N ASP A 97 -9.10 -7.53 -7.91
CA ASP A 97 -9.09 -7.62 -9.37
C ASP A 97 -9.39 -6.28 -10.07
N GLU A 98 -9.23 -6.26 -11.39
CA GLU A 98 -9.46 -5.07 -12.22
C GLU A 98 -10.91 -4.57 -12.12
N GLU A 99 -11.88 -5.48 -12.09
CA GLU A 99 -13.30 -5.13 -12.03
C GLU A 99 -13.65 -4.37 -10.74
N TYR A 100 -13.07 -4.81 -9.61
CA TYR A 100 -13.20 -4.13 -8.34
C TYR A 100 -12.68 -2.69 -8.41
N PHE A 101 -11.47 -2.49 -8.94
CA PHE A 101 -10.89 -1.15 -9.07
C PHE A 101 -11.66 -0.28 -10.03
N PHE A 102 -12.14 -0.84 -11.15
CA PHE A 102 -12.97 -0.10 -12.10
C PHE A 102 -14.26 0.42 -11.45
N LYS A 103 -14.99 -0.45 -10.73
CA LYS A 103 -16.19 -0.06 -9.96
C LYS A 103 -15.87 1.00 -8.91
N LEU A 104 -14.75 0.86 -8.19
CA LEU A 104 -14.32 1.84 -7.20
C LEU A 104 -14.07 3.22 -7.83
N PHE A 105 -13.41 3.28 -8.99
CA PHE A 105 -13.18 4.54 -9.69
C PHE A 105 -14.48 5.17 -10.21
N GLN A 106 -15.45 4.37 -10.67
CA GLN A 106 -16.78 4.89 -11.02
C GLN A 106 -17.49 5.52 -9.82
N VAL A 107 -17.39 4.90 -8.64
CA VAL A 107 -17.93 5.47 -7.40
C VAL A 107 -17.22 6.77 -7.04
N ILE A 108 -15.89 6.81 -7.09
CA ILE A 108 -15.11 8.03 -6.82
C ILE A 108 -15.49 9.15 -7.79
N LEU A 109 -15.65 8.83 -9.08
CA LEU A 109 -16.04 9.81 -10.10
C LEU A 109 -17.44 10.38 -9.83
N ARG A 110 -18.41 9.52 -9.51
CA ARG A 110 -19.77 9.92 -9.13
C ARG A 110 -19.76 10.87 -7.93
N ASP A 111 -19.05 10.50 -6.86
CA ASP A 111 -18.96 11.29 -5.63
C ASP A 111 -18.27 12.65 -5.91
N HIS A 112 -17.21 12.65 -6.71
CA HIS A 112 -16.53 13.88 -7.12
C HIS A 112 -17.47 14.81 -7.90
N GLN A 113 -18.24 14.27 -8.85
CA GLN A 113 -19.20 15.04 -9.64
C GLN A 113 -20.36 15.57 -8.79
N ALA A 114 -20.76 14.84 -7.75
CA ALA A 114 -21.76 15.30 -6.79
C ALA A 114 -21.22 16.37 -5.81
N GLY A 115 -19.90 16.56 -5.75
CA GLY A 115 -19.26 17.50 -4.83
C GLY A 115 -19.21 17.02 -3.37
N GLU A 116 -19.65 15.79 -3.09
CA GLU A 116 -19.68 15.21 -1.75
C GLU A 116 -19.54 13.68 -1.82
N ARG A 117 -19.00 13.10 -0.76
CA ARG A 117 -18.93 11.64 -0.61
C ARG A 117 -20.34 11.09 -0.35
N ILE A 118 -20.84 10.25 -1.27
CA ILE A 118 -22.14 9.60 -1.13
C ILE A 118 -21.93 8.20 -0.56
N TYR A 119 -22.37 8.01 0.68
CA TYR A 119 -22.37 6.68 1.31
C TYR A 119 -23.56 5.86 0.82
N ASP A 120 -23.26 4.72 0.21
CA ASP A 120 -24.26 3.74 -0.19
C ASP A 120 -23.86 2.37 0.38
N GLU A 121 -24.59 1.93 1.41
CA GLU A 121 -24.38 0.64 2.10
C GLU A 121 -24.57 -0.58 1.17
N ARG A 122 -25.23 -0.39 0.01
CA ARG A 122 -25.52 -1.46 -0.95
C ARG A 122 -24.54 -1.51 -2.11
N SER A 123 -23.78 -0.44 -2.31
CA SER A 123 -22.75 -0.40 -3.35
C SER A 123 -21.60 -1.31 -2.93
N GLN A 124 -21.38 -2.44 -3.60
CA GLN A 124 -20.03 -3.02 -3.60
C GLN A 124 -19.16 -2.23 -4.58
N PRO A 125 -17.87 -1.99 -4.25
CA PRO A 125 -17.11 -2.64 -3.18
C PRO A 125 -17.10 -1.92 -1.81
N TYR A 126 -18.06 -1.03 -1.56
CA TYR A 126 -18.17 -0.23 -0.34
C TYR A 126 -18.59 -1.09 0.88
N ARG A 127 -17.65 -1.88 1.40
CA ARG A 127 -17.68 -2.23 2.82
C ARG A 127 -17.02 -1.10 3.59
N LEU A 128 -17.69 -0.65 4.65
CA LEU A 128 -17.24 0.30 5.67
C LEU A 128 -16.01 -0.22 6.44
N ASP A 129 -14.90 -0.50 5.74
CA ASP A 129 -13.60 -0.64 6.38
C ASP A 129 -12.92 0.72 6.37
N GLU A 130 -13.61 1.68 6.98
CA GLU A 130 -13.01 2.94 7.37
C GLU A 130 -11.73 2.64 8.13
N TRP A 131 -10.66 3.34 7.76
CA TRP A 131 -9.35 3.22 8.39
C TRP A 131 -9.45 3.34 9.91
N ARG A 132 -10.33 4.23 10.40
CA ARG A 132 -10.57 4.45 11.83
C ARG A 132 -11.48 3.39 12.46
N SER A 133 -12.47 2.90 11.75
CA SER A 133 -13.44 1.91 12.26
C SER A 133 -12.87 0.49 12.31
N SER A 134 -11.72 0.25 11.67
CA SER A 134 -11.01 -1.03 11.65
C SER A 134 -9.74 -1.08 12.53
N ALA A 135 -9.46 -0.03 13.32
CA ALA A 135 -8.46 -0.14 14.39
C ALA A 135 -8.97 -1.17 15.41
N PRO A 136 -8.21 -2.24 15.74
CA PRO A 136 -8.69 -3.24 16.67
C PRO A 136 -9.03 -2.56 18.00
N GLY A 137 -10.32 -2.54 18.35
CA GLY A 137 -10.75 -2.36 19.72
C GLY A 137 -9.97 -3.36 20.57
N ARG A 138 -9.55 -2.92 21.77
CA ARG A 138 -8.75 -3.72 22.71
C ARG A 138 -9.32 -5.14 22.81
N GLY A 139 -8.70 -6.08 22.10
CA GLY A 139 -8.97 -7.49 22.29
C GLY A 139 -8.47 -7.81 23.68
N THR A 140 -9.40 -8.03 24.61
CA THR A 140 -9.08 -8.64 25.89
C THR A 140 -8.55 -10.04 25.58
N CYS A 141 -7.22 -10.22 25.67
CA CYS A 141 -6.66 -11.55 25.83
C CYS A 141 -7.21 -12.09 27.14
N SER A 142 -8.15 -13.02 27.06
CA SER A 142 -8.48 -13.89 28.19
C SER A 142 -7.23 -14.68 28.53
N THR A 143 -6.78 -14.55 29.77
CA THR A 143 -5.75 -15.36 30.43
C THR A 143 -6.19 -16.81 30.58
#